data_AF-A0A2V7HS00-F1
#
_entry.id   AF-A0A2V7HS00-F1
#
_cell.length_a   1.000
_cell.length_b   1.000
_cell.length_c   1.000
_cell.angle_alpha   90.00
_cell.angle_beta   90.00
_cell.angle_gamma   90.00
#
_symmetry.space_group_name_H-M   'P 1'
#
loop_
_entity.id
_entity.type
_entity.pdbx_description
1 polymer ?
#
loop_
_entity_poly.entity_id
_entity_poly.type
_entity_poly.pdbx_seq_one_letter_code
_entity_poly.pdbx_strand_id
1 'polypeptide(L)'
;MPSKLYGILAAGRPYVAAVEDECEVADITRRHECGLVVPPSKPRTLAEGILRMYYDRALAERLGANARRAALEYDRPRQVIAWAKLLQQLTDRSTCSGSYGDKGTREAANRERTEPE
;
A
#
# COMPACT_ATOMS: atom_id res chain seq x y z
N MET A 1 -1.67 -6.48 -3.98
CA MET A 1 -0.29 -6.04 -4.31
C MET A 1 -0.04 -6.06 -5.82
N PRO A 2 -0.30 -4.95 -6.52
CA PRO A 2 -0.21 -4.83 -7.98
C PRO A 2 1.24 -4.58 -8.43
N SER A 3 2.16 -5.51 -8.15
CA SER A 3 3.60 -5.31 -8.35
C SER A 3 4.00 -4.98 -9.80
N LYS A 4 3.24 -5.49 -10.79
CA LYS A 4 3.46 -5.19 -12.21
C LYS A 4 2.93 -3.81 -12.61
N LEU A 5 1.95 -3.28 -11.89
CA LEU A 5 1.30 -2.02 -12.22
C LEU A 5 2.24 -0.84 -12.00
N TYR A 6 2.96 -0.82 -10.87
CA TYR A 6 3.83 0.31 -10.53
C TYR A 6 4.91 0.58 -11.58
N GLY A 7 5.48 -0.48 -12.18
CA GLY A 7 6.42 -0.35 -13.29
C GLY A 7 5.77 0.25 -14.55
N ILE A 8 4.55 -0.15 -14.87
CA ILE A 8 3.77 0.40 -16.00
C ILE A 8 3.47 1.89 -15.78
N LEU A 9 3.03 2.26 -14.57
CA LEU A 9 2.79 3.65 -14.19
C LEU A 9 4.07 4.48 -14.32
N ALA A 10 5.18 4.00 -13.77
CA ALA A 10 6.47 4.68 -13.85
C ALA A 10 6.93 4.90 -15.30
N ALA A 11 6.66 3.95 -16.20
CA ALA A 11 6.95 4.10 -17.62
C ALA A 11 6.04 5.12 -18.34
N GLY A 12 5.01 5.68 -17.67
CA GLY A 12 4.05 6.59 -18.28
C GLY A 12 3.23 5.93 -19.38
N ARG A 13 3.01 4.62 -19.27
CA ARG A 13 2.33 3.82 -20.30
C ARG A 13 0.86 3.64 -19.90
N PRO A 14 -0.09 3.96 -20.79
CA PRO A 14 -1.47 3.54 -20.56
C PRO A 14 -1.56 2.02 -20.68
N TYR A 15 -2.54 1.42 -20.00
CA TYR A 15 -2.74 -0.03 -19.98
C TYR A 15 -4.22 -0.41 -20.01
N VAL A 16 -4.49 -1.65 -20.39
CA VAL A 16 -5.80 -2.28 -20.24
C VAL A 16 -5.66 -3.41 -19.22
N ALA A 17 -6.38 -3.32 -18.11
CA ALA A 17 -6.34 -4.28 -17.01
C ALA A 17 -7.53 -5.23 -17.08
N ALA A 18 -7.27 -6.50 -17.36
CA ALA A 18 -8.24 -7.58 -17.25
C ALA A 18 -8.26 -8.11 -15.81
N VAL A 19 -9.06 -7.48 -14.95
CA VAL A 19 -9.08 -7.72 -13.50
C VAL A 19 -10.52 -7.64 -12.98
N GLU A 20 -10.76 -8.22 -11.81
CA GLU A 20 -12.03 -8.03 -11.11
C GLU A 20 -12.25 -6.56 -10.75
N ASP A 21 -13.51 -6.15 -10.70
CA ASP A 21 -13.85 -4.75 -10.48
C ASP A 21 -13.45 -4.26 -9.09
N GLU A 22 -13.55 -5.14 -8.08
CA GLU A 22 -13.26 -4.86 -6.68
C GLU A 22 -11.80 -5.22 -6.33
N CYS A 23 -10.85 -4.66 -7.08
CA CYS A 23 -9.43 -4.85 -6.78
C CYS A 23 -8.62 -3.55 -6.86
N GLU A 24 -7.47 -3.58 -6.18
CA GLU A 24 -6.55 -2.44 -6.08
C GLU A 24 -6.11 -1.91 -7.47
N VAL A 25 -5.95 -2.79 -8.47
CA VAL A 25 -5.62 -2.36 -9.84
C VAL A 25 -6.75 -1.54 -10.44
N ALA A 26 -8.00 -2.01 -10.33
CA ALA A 26 -9.16 -1.32 -10.88
C ALA A 26 -9.38 0.04 -10.19
N ASP A 27 -9.19 0.09 -8.88
CA ASP A 27 -9.28 1.32 -8.10
C ASP A 27 -8.22 2.34 -8.48
N ILE A 28 -6.96 1.92 -8.59
CA ILE A 28 -5.88 2.80 -9.06
C ILE A 28 -6.16 3.28 -10.49
N THR A 29 -6.63 2.39 -11.37
CA THR A 29 -6.96 2.71 -12.78
C THR A 29 -8.00 3.82 -12.86
N ARG A 30 -9.10 3.69 -12.10
CA ARG A 30 -10.20 4.65 -12.08
C ARG A 30 -9.83 5.95 -11.40
N ARG A 31 -9.22 5.87 -10.21
CA ARG A 31 -8.84 7.06 -9.41
C ARG A 31 -7.91 7.98 -10.20
N HIS A 32 -6.96 7.39 -10.92
CA HIS A 32 -5.94 8.14 -11.64
C HIS A 32 -6.24 8.33 -13.12
N GLU A 33 -7.32 7.74 -13.63
CA GLU A 33 -7.64 7.70 -15.06
C GLU A 33 -6.39 7.34 -15.90
N CYS A 34 -5.71 6.26 -15.54
CA CYS A 34 -4.40 5.91 -16.13
C CYS A 34 -4.44 4.66 -17.03
N GLY A 35 -5.63 4.11 -17.24
CA GLY A 35 -5.86 2.92 -18.05
C GLY A 35 -7.34 2.64 -18.25
N LEU A 36 -7.64 1.45 -18.76
CA LEU A 36 -8.99 0.92 -18.90
C LEU A 36 -9.13 -0.38 -18.10
N VAL A 37 -10.25 -0.57 -17.41
CA VAL A 37 -10.58 -1.82 -16.71
C VAL A 37 -11.53 -2.64 -17.58
N VAL A 38 -11.25 -3.92 -17.74
CA VAL A 38 -12.14 -4.88 -18.41
C VAL A 38 -12.32 -6.11 -17.53
N PRO A 39 -13.49 -6.77 -17.55
CA PRO A 39 -13.71 -7.98 -16.76
C PRO A 39 -12.76 -9.12 -17.19
N PRO A 40 -12.34 -9.99 -16.26
CA PRO A 40 -11.52 -11.14 -16.59
C PRO A 40 -12.29 -12.11 -17.49
N SER A 41 -11.57 -12.91 -18.27
CA SER A 41 -12.14 -13.92 -19.18
C SER A 41 -13.12 -13.39 -20.23
N LYS A 42 -13.05 -12.08 -20.56
CA LYS A 42 -13.80 -11.43 -21.66
C LYS A 42 -12.86 -11.00 -22.79
N PRO A 43 -12.37 -11.92 -23.65
CA PRO A 43 -11.35 -11.62 -24.64
C PRO A 43 -11.79 -10.58 -25.69
N ARG A 44 -13.08 -10.55 -26.06
CA ARG A 44 -13.62 -9.54 -26.98
C ARG A 44 -13.52 -8.12 -26.38
N THR A 45 -13.95 -7.96 -25.14
CA THR A 45 -13.88 -6.68 -24.42
C THR A 45 -12.43 -6.21 -24.21
N LEU A 46 -11.50 -7.14 -23.94
CA LEU A 46 -10.08 -6.83 -23.88
C LEU A 46 -9.56 -6.33 -25.25
N ALA A 47 -9.91 -7.01 -26.34
CA ALA A 47 -9.51 -6.61 -27.69
C ALA A 47 -10.07 -5.23 -28.06
N GLU A 48 -11.34 -4.96 -27.74
CA GLU A 48 -11.97 -3.65 -27.92
C GLU A 48 -11.24 -2.55 -27.13
N GLY A 49 -10.84 -2.83 -25.88
CA GLY A 49 -10.05 -1.89 -25.07
C GLY A 49 -8.69 -1.57 -25.69
N ILE A 50 -8.00 -2.59 -26.22
CA ILE A 50 -6.71 -2.42 -26.91
C ILE A 50 -6.91 -1.60 -28.20
N LEU A 51 -7.89 -1.96 -29.03
CA LEU A 51 -8.18 -1.26 -30.28
C LEU A 51 -8.59 0.20 -30.03
N ARG A 52 -9.36 0.47 -28.96
CA ARG A 52 -9.71 1.83 -28.56
C ARG A 52 -8.46 2.66 -28.27
N MET A 53 -7.50 2.14 -27.50
CA MET A 53 -6.23 2.85 -27.26
C MET A 53 -5.36 2.99 -28.51
N TYR A 54 -5.45 2.05 -29.44
CA TYR A 54 -4.72 2.09 -30.70
C TYR A 54 -5.25 3.17 -31.66
N TYR A 55 -6.57 3.24 -31.84
CA TYR A 55 -7.21 4.18 -32.75
C TYR A 55 -7.35 5.59 -32.15
N ASP A 56 -7.56 5.71 -30.83
CA ASP A 56 -7.63 7.00 -30.14
C ASP A 56 -6.30 7.32 -29.46
N ARG A 57 -5.38 7.90 -30.25
CA ARG A 57 -4.03 8.23 -29.78
C ARG A 57 -4.06 9.32 -28.70
N ALA A 58 -4.98 10.27 -28.79
CA ALA A 58 -5.12 11.35 -27.82
C ALA A 58 -5.54 10.79 -26.45
N LEU A 59 -6.47 9.84 -26.42
CA LEU A 59 -6.82 9.11 -25.21
C LEU A 59 -5.59 8.38 -24.63
N ALA A 60 -4.86 7.63 -25.44
CA ALA A 60 -3.69 6.89 -24.97
C ALA A 60 -2.61 7.82 -24.36
N GLU A 61 -2.36 8.98 -24.97
CA GLU A 61 -1.41 9.97 -24.47
C GLU A 61 -1.87 10.60 -23.15
N ARG A 62 -3.15 10.96 -23.05
CA ARG A 62 -3.73 11.46 -21.81
C ARG A 62 -3.61 10.45 -20.67
N LEU A 63 -4.02 9.20 -20.92
CA LEU A 63 -3.95 8.12 -19.92
C LEU A 63 -2.50 7.81 -19.52
N GLY A 64 -1.55 7.85 -20.46
CA GLY A 64 -0.12 7.66 -20.18
C GLY A 64 0.49 8.79 -19.34
N ALA A 65 0.15 10.04 -19.65
CA ALA A 65 0.54 11.19 -18.85
C ALA A 65 -0.02 11.10 -17.42
N ASN A 66 -1.27 10.65 -17.29
CA ASN A 66 -1.89 10.39 -15.99
C ASN A 66 -1.17 9.26 -15.24
N ALA A 67 -0.82 8.17 -15.92
CA ALA A 67 -0.05 7.06 -15.36
C ALA A 67 1.29 7.53 -14.77
N ARG A 68 2.01 8.39 -15.49
CA ARG A 68 3.28 8.96 -15.01
C ARG A 68 3.10 9.83 -13.78
N ARG A 69 2.03 10.63 -13.71
CA ARG A 69 1.72 11.43 -12.52
C ARG A 69 1.37 10.54 -11.32
N ALA A 70 0.54 9.53 -11.54
CA ALA A 70 0.15 8.57 -10.50
C ALA A 70 1.35 7.82 -9.92
N ALA A 71 2.35 7.48 -10.75
CA ALA A 71 3.56 6.78 -10.31
C ALA A 71 4.30 7.49 -9.16
N LEU A 72 4.27 8.83 -9.13
CA LEU A 72 4.91 9.62 -8.08
C LEU A 72 4.28 9.42 -6.71
N GLU A 73 3.00 9.05 -6.66
CA GLU A 73 2.31 8.75 -5.41
C GLU A 73 2.73 7.41 -4.82
N TYR A 74 3.06 6.43 -5.67
CA TYR A 74 3.43 5.07 -5.27
C TYR A 74 4.94 4.83 -5.20
N ASP A 75 5.74 5.89 -5.30
CA ASP A 75 7.19 5.76 -5.25
C ASP A 75 7.66 5.28 -3.86
N ARG A 76 8.69 4.42 -3.86
CA ARG A 76 9.16 3.71 -2.68
C ARG A 76 9.54 4.65 -1.52
N PRO A 77 10.33 5.73 -1.72
CA PRO A 77 10.70 6.61 -0.62
C PRO A 77 9.48 7.23 0.07
N ARG A 78 8.47 7.63 -0.71
CA ARG A 78 7.22 8.20 -0.20
C ARG A 78 6.45 7.19 0.65
N GLN A 79 6.32 5.96 0.16
CA GLN A 79 5.60 4.89 0.86
C GLN A 79 6.31 4.46 2.14
N VAL A 80 7.64 4.34 2.12
CA VAL A 80 8.45 4.02 3.31
C VAL A 80 8.32 5.09 4.39
N ILE A 81 8.37 6.38 4.01
CA ILE A 81 8.19 7.49 4.95
C ILE A 81 6.78 7.46 5.58
N ALA A 82 5.74 7.21 4.79
CA ALA A 82 4.37 7.11 5.30
C ALA A 82 4.23 5.96 6.31
N TRP A 83 4.83 4.81 6.00
CA TRP A 83 4.83 3.65 6.90
C TRP A 83 5.60 3.91 8.19
N ALA A 84 6.80 4.50 8.11
CA ALA A 84 7.60 4.86 9.28
C ALA A 84 6.85 5.82 10.22
N LYS A 85 6.16 6.82 9.66
CA LYS A 85 5.32 7.76 10.44
C LYS A 85 4.19 7.04 11.17
N LEU A 86 3.51 6.11 10.50
CA LEU A 86 2.43 5.34 11.12
C LEU A 86 2.94 4.50 12.29
N LEU A 87 4.09 3.83 12.13
CA LEU A 87 4.71 3.03 13.19
C LEU A 87 5.14 3.90 14.39
N GLN A 88 5.72 5.07 14.15
CA GLN A 88 6.05 6.04 15.19
C GLN A 88 4.80 6.46 15.97
N GLN A 89 3.74 6.85 15.27
CA GLN A 89 2.47 7.26 15.89
C GLN A 89 1.82 6.18 16.75
N LEU A 90 1.93 4.91 16.35
CA LEU A 90 1.40 3.79 17.13
C LEU A 90 2.24 3.54 18.39
N THR A 91 3.56 3.69 18.29
CA THR A 91 4.47 3.55 19.44
C THR A 91 4.29 4.68 20.44
N ASP A 92 4.21 5.93 19.97
CA ASP A 92 4.04 7.12 20.81
C ASP A 92 2.70 7.15 21.56
N ARG A 93 1.64 6.60 20.96
CA ARG A 93 0.35 6.43 21.66
C ARG A 93 0.41 5.35 22.72
N SER A 94 1.12 4.26 22.44
CA SER A 94 1.26 3.13 23.36
C SER A 94 2.05 3.50 24.62
N THR A 95 2.95 4.47 24.55
CA THR A 95 3.69 4.99 25.71
C THR A 95 2.89 6.02 26.53
N CYS A 96 1.82 6.60 25.98
CA CYS A 96 0.94 7.55 26.68
C CYS A 96 -0.29 6.89 27.33
N SER A 97 -0.62 5.64 26.97
CA SER A 97 -1.75 4.89 27.54
C SER A 97 -1.29 3.59 28.25
N GLY A 98 -0.86 3.71 29.52
CA GLY A 98 -0.58 2.59 30.44
C GLY A 98 0.92 2.48 30.78
N SER A 99 1.39 2.72 32.01
CA SER A 99 0.97 2.06 33.27
C SER A 99 0.66 0.57 33.04
N TYR A 100 1.70 -0.18 32.72
CA TYR A 100 1.69 -1.64 32.84
C TYR A 100 2.64 -2.05 33.98
N GLY A 101 2.10 -2.04 35.20
CA GLY A 101 2.58 -2.84 36.32
C GLY A 101 4.00 -2.61 36.84
N ASP A 102 4.26 -1.46 37.46
CA ASP A 102 5.21 -1.41 38.58
C ASP A 102 4.50 -1.98 39.81
N LYS A 103 4.52 -3.32 39.96
CA LYS A 103 4.32 -3.94 41.28
C LYS A 103 5.67 -4.42 41.76
N GLY A 104 6.22 -3.60 42.65
CA GLY A 104 7.44 -3.91 43.36
C GLY A 104 7.36 -5.22 44.13
N THR A 105 8.54 -5.83 44.26
CA THR A 105 8.88 -6.67 45.39
C THR A 105 10.24 -6.23 45.90
N ARG A 106 10.26 -5.11 46.64
CA ARG A 106 11.20 -4.94 47.75
C ARG A 106 10.46 -5.42 48.98
N GLU A 107 10.85 -6.57 49.52
CA GLU A 107 10.90 -6.88 50.97
C GLU A 107 11.13 -8.39 51.18
N ALA A 108 12.36 -8.74 51.59
CA ALA A 108 12.63 -9.76 52.60
C ALA A 108 14.12 -9.70 52.97
N ALA A 109 14.51 -8.61 53.63
CA ALA A 109 15.67 -8.65 54.52
C ALA A 109 15.18 -9.10 55.91
N ASN A 110 15.72 -10.23 56.36
CA ASN A 110 16.06 -10.53 57.74
C ASN A 110 14.96 -10.95 58.74
N ARG A 111 14.89 -12.26 59.03
CA ARG A 111 14.69 -12.86 60.38
C ARG A 111 15.49 -14.18 60.41
N GLU A 112 16.73 -14.14 60.87
CA GLU A 112 17.18 -14.56 62.22
C GLU A 112 17.22 -16.08 62.48
N ARG A 113 18.45 -16.59 62.72
CA ARG A 113 18.91 -17.63 63.69
C ARG A 113 18.29 -19.05 63.52
N THR A 114 19.05 -20.13 63.36
CA THR A 114 20.03 -20.74 64.30
C THR A 114 20.78 -21.92 63.62
N GLU A 115 22.12 -21.99 63.73
CA GLU A 115 22.92 -23.24 63.82
C GLU A 115 22.65 -23.94 65.19
N PRO A 116 23.08 -25.19 65.52
CA PRO A 116 24.05 -26.14 64.89
C PRO A 116 23.39 -27.55 64.67
N GLU A 117 24.00 -28.65 64.17
CA GLU A 117 25.30 -29.34 64.33
C GLU A 117 25.88 -29.85 63.01
#